data_AF-A0A4Y2TH90-F1
#
_entry.id   AF-A0A4Y2TH90-F1
#
_cell.length_a   1.000
_cell.length_b   1.000
_cell.length_c   1.000
_cell.angle_alpha   90.00
_cell.angle_beta   90.00
_cell.angle_gamma   90.00
#
_symmetry.space_group_name_H-M   'P 1'
#
loop_
_entity.id
_entity.type
_entity.pdbx_description
1 polymer ?
#
loop_
_entity_poly.entity_id
_entity_poly.type
_entity_poly.pdbx_seq_one_letter_code
_entity_poly.pdbx_strand_id
1 'polypeptide(L)'
;MTLECNFCQALRWKGESPGMCCGNGKIRLHSLQAPPEPLYTLLTADYSDAVHFQDNVRKYNACFQMTSFGSTKEIREAGFMPTFKVQGQVYHRIGNLQPLRNEEPNCW
;
A
#
# COMPACT_ATOMS: atom_id res chain seq x y z
N MET A 1 2.61 -11.52 -23.86
CA MET A 1 1.92 -10.37 -24.45
C MET A 1 2.75 -9.88 -25.63
N THR A 2 2.20 -9.81 -26.84
CA THR A 2 2.99 -9.48 -28.05
C THR A 2 2.32 -8.47 -28.97
N LEU A 3 1.08 -8.07 -28.67
CA LEU A 3 0.38 -7.03 -29.42
C LEU A 3 0.46 -5.73 -28.62
N GLU A 4 0.90 -4.65 -29.23
CA GLU A 4 0.96 -3.35 -28.57
C GLU A 4 -0.29 -2.53 -28.91
N CYS A 5 -0.83 -1.81 -27.92
CA CYS A 5 -1.94 -0.90 -28.16
C CYS A 5 -1.46 0.42 -28.78
N ASN A 6 -2.03 0.81 -29.92
CA ASN A 6 -1.70 2.06 -30.62
C ASN A 6 -1.98 3.35 -29.82
N PHE A 7 -2.81 3.29 -28.77
CA PHE A 7 -3.21 4.47 -27.99
C PHE A 7 -2.41 4.65 -26.71
N CYS A 8 -2.10 3.56 -25.99
CA CYS A 8 -1.47 3.60 -24.68
C CYS A 8 -0.19 2.74 -24.56
N GLN A 9 0.26 2.11 -25.65
CA GLN A 9 1.48 1.28 -25.70
C GLN A 9 1.45 0.05 -24.76
N ALA A 10 0.31 -0.24 -24.15
CA ALA A 10 0.16 -1.43 -23.31
C ALA A 10 0.29 -2.70 -24.16
N LEU A 11 1.03 -3.68 -23.63
CA LEU A 11 1.15 -5.00 -24.23
C LEU A 11 -0.09 -5.84 -23.93
N ARG A 12 -0.56 -6.57 -24.94
CA ARG A 12 -1.81 -7.34 -24.93
C ARG A 12 -1.60 -8.78 -25.40
N TRP A 13 -2.53 -9.65 -25.02
CA TRP A 13 -2.56 -11.03 -25.51
C TRP A 13 -3.30 -11.15 -26.84
N LYS A 14 -2.97 -12.19 -27.62
CA LYS A 14 -3.73 -12.54 -28.83
C LYS A 14 -5.14 -12.96 -28.42
N GLY A 15 -6.17 -12.35 -29.02
CA GLY A 15 -7.59 -12.60 -28.72
C GLY A 15 -8.19 -11.72 -27.63
N GLU A 16 -7.39 -10.89 -26.96
CA GLU A 16 -7.89 -9.92 -25.98
C GLU A 16 -8.69 -8.80 -26.68
N SER A 17 -9.78 -8.33 -26.07
CA SER A 17 -10.63 -7.31 -26.71
C SER A 17 -9.91 -5.94 -26.80
N PRO A 18 -10.14 -5.15 -27.87
CA PRO A 18 -9.53 -3.81 -28.05
C PRO A 18 -9.72 -2.84 -26.87
N GLY A 19 -10.74 -3.07 -26.05
CA GLY A 19 -11.09 -2.23 -24.92
C GLY A 19 -10.31 -2.50 -23.62
N MET A 20 -9.60 -3.64 -23.48
CA MET A 20 -9.05 -4.07 -22.19
C MET A 20 -7.99 -3.16 -21.57
N CYS A 21 -7.25 -2.41 -22.38
CA CYS A 21 -6.14 -1.57 -21.88
C CYS A 21 -6.57 -0.12 -21.60
N CYS A 22 -7.15 0.57 -22.59
CA CYS A 22 -7.51 1.99 -22.52
C CYS A 22 -8.94 2.27 -23.03
N GLY A 23 -9.80 1.25 -23.06
CA GLY A 23 -11.14 1.39 -23.63
C GLY A 23 -11.14 1.76 -25.11
N ASN A 24 -10.15 1.26 -25.88
CA ASN A 24 -9.95 1.61 -27.30
C ASN A 24 -9.71 3.12 -27.52
N GLY A 25 -8.83 3.72 -26.71
CA GLY A 25 -8.45 5.14 -26.81
C GLY A 25 -9.35 6.11 -26.04
N LYS A 26 -10.39 5.61 -25.35
CA LYS A 26 -11.29 6.43 -24.51
C LYS A 26 -10.64 6.91 -23.22
N ILE A 27 -9.68 6.15 -22.70
CA ILE A 27 -9.00 6.43 -21.43
C ILE A 27 -7.54 6.79 -21.74
N ARG A 28 -7.13 7.99 -21.33
CA ARG A 28 -5.72 8.41 -21.40
C ARG A 28 -5.07 8.14 -20.05
N LEU A 29 -4.29 7.06 -19.97
CA LEU A 29 -3.49 6.76 -18.79
C LEU A 29 -2.26 7.67 -18.79
N HIS A 30 -2.01 8.34 -17.66
CA HIS A 30 -0.75 9.07 -17.47
C HIS A 30 0.39 8.08 -17.25
N SER A 31 1.59 8.45 -17.66
CA SER A 31 2.79 7.67 -17.36
C SER A 31 2.97 7.57 -15.85
N LEU A 32 3.32 6.37 -15.38
CA LEU A 32 3.68 6.15 -13.99
C LEU A 32 4.89 7.03 -13.65
N GLN A 33 4.76 7.84 -12.60
CA GLN A 33 5.90 8.56 -12.05
C GLN A 33 6.80 7.59 -11.31
N ALA A 34 8.11 7.81 -11.41
CA ALA A 34 9.07 7.06 -10.63
C ALA A 34 8.80 7.28 -9.13
N PRO A 35 8.89 6.22 -8.29
CA PRO A 35 8.90 6.37 -6.85
C PRO A 35 9.96 7.39 -6.37
N PRO A 36 9.73 8.07 -5.25
CA PRO A 36 10.76 8.93 -4.65
C PRO A 36 11.92 8.09 -4.08
N GLU A 37 13.12 8.66 -3.97
CA GLU A 37 14.22 8.01 -3.25
C GLU A 37 13.94 7.93 -1.74
N PRO A 38 14.36 6.85 -1.05
CA PRO A 38 15.22 5.75 -1.53
C PRO A 38 14.46 4.59 -2.23
N LEU A 39 13.13 4.69 -2.39
CA LEU A 39 12.31 3.57 -2.89
C LEU A 39 12.63 3.20 -4.34
N TYR A 40 12.93 4.19 -5.19
CA TYR A 40 13.32 3.92 -6.57
C TYR A 40 14.56 3.04 -6.61
N THR A 41 15.63 3.43 -5.94
CA THR A 41 16.87 2.64 -5.94
C THR A 41 16.65 1.25 -5.32
N LEU A 42 15.88 1.14 -4.22
CA LEU A 42 15.55 -0.14 -3.62
C LEU A 42 14.76 -1.08 -4.54
N LEU A 43 13.91 -0.53 -5.42
CA LEU A 43 13.08 -1.30 -6.36
C LEU A 43 13.80 -1.68 -7.65
N THR A 44 14.84 -0.95 -8.06
CA THR A 44 15.45 -1.12 -9.40
C THR A 44 16.91 -1.52 -9.40
N ALA A 45 17.64 -1.36 -8.30
CA ALA A 45 19.07 -1.65 -8.26
C ALA A 45 19.39 -3.09 -7.86
N ASP A 46 20.63 -3.50 -8.14
CA ASP A 46 21.12 -4.88 -7.96
C ASP A 46 22.13 -5.04 -6.81
N TYR A 47 22.28 -4.04 -5.94
CA TYR A 47 23.11 -4.17 -4.74
C TYR A 47 22.39 -4.95 -3.62
N SER A 48 23.14 -5.45 -2.65
CA SER A 48 22.66 -6.35 -1.60
C SER A 48 21.37 -5.88 -0.92
N ASP A 49 21.30 -4.60 -0.57
CA ASP A 49 20.17 -4.03 0.18
C ASP A 49 18.91 -3.92 -0.69
N ALA A 50 19.06 -3.60 -1.99
CA ALA A 50 17.95 -3.55 -2.93
C ALA A 50 17.41 -4.96 -3.20
N VAL A 51 18.29 -5.94 -3.42
CA VAL A 51 17.89 -7.35 -3.60
C VAL A 51 17.16 -7.86 -2.34
N HIS A 52 17.72 -7.62 -1.16
CA HIS A 52 17.07 -7.97 0.10
C HIS A 52 15.69 -7.31 0.25
N PHE A 53 15.58 -6.02 -0.10
CA PHE A 53 14.32 -5.31 -0.07
C PHE A 53 13.30 -5.91 -1.04
N GLN A 54 13.68 -6.19 -2.29
CA GLN A 54 12.80 -6.78 -3.31
C GLN A 54 12.30 -8.17 -2.89
N ASP A 55 13.18 -9.02 -2.36
CA ASP A 55 12.84 -10.36 -1.87
C ASP A 55 11.87 -10.32 -0.67
N ASN A 56 11.97 -9.27 0.15
CA ASN A 56 11.19 -9.13 1.39
C ASN A 56 10.11 -8.03 1.32
N VAL A 57 9.84 -7.44 0.15
CA VAL A 57 8.96 -6.26 0.00
C VAL A 57 7.55 -6.51 0.58
N ARG A 58 7.05 -7.74 0.48
CA ARG A 58 5.76 -8.13 1.07
C ARG A 58 5.78 -8.07 2.60
N LYS A 59 6.88 -8.49 3.23
CA LYS A 59 7.02 -8.42 4.70
C LYS A 59 7.09 -6.98 5.16
N TYR A 60 7.88 -6.14 4.47
CA TYR A 60 7.94 -4.72 4.76
C TYR A 60 6.55 -4.07 4.65
N ASN A 61 5.84 -4.28 3.53
CA ASN A 61 4.50 -3.75 3.35
C ASN A 61 3.50 -4.29 4.39
N ALA A 62 3.60 -5.57 4.78
CA ALA A 62 2.76 -6.16 5.81
C ALA A 62 3.02 -5.54 7.20
N CYS A 63 4.26 -5.20 7.54
CA CYS A 63 4.55 -4.46 8.77
C CYS A 63 3.86 -3.09 8.79
N PHE A 64 3.78 -2.40 7.66
CA PHE A 64 3.04 -1.13 7.53
C PHE A 64 1.52 -1.30 7.42
N GLN A 65 1.01 -2.51 7.18
CA GLN A 65 -0.43 -2.80 7.17
C GLN A 65 -1.02 -2.87 8.59
N MET A 66 -0.19 -3.02 9.63
CA MET A 66 -0.63 -2.89 11.02
C MET A 66 -0.88 -1.43 11.37
N THR A 67 -1.84 -0.82 10.70
CA THR A 67 -2.44 0.42 11.18
C THR A 67 -3.36 0.05 12.32
N SER A 68 -3.03 0.47 13.54
CA SER A 68 -4.06 0.57 14.57
C SER A 68 -5.03 1.65 14.14
N PHE A 69 -6.27 1.59 14.62
CA PHE A 69 -7.20 2.70 14.41
C PHE A 69 -7.30 3.50 15.70
N GLY A 70 -7.15 4.82 15.59
CA GLY A 70 -7.51 5.75 16.63
C GLY A 70 -8.99 6.11 16.53
N SER A 71 -9.59 6.47 17.66
CA SER A 71 -10.94 7.02 17.70
C SER A 71 -10.95 8.35 18.44
N THR A 72 -11.91 9.23 18.12
CA THR A 72 -12.08 10.50 18.84
C THR A 72 -12.59 10.27 20.26
N LYS A 73 -13.54 9.35 20.43
CA LYS A 73 -14.14 9.03 21.73
C LYS A 73 -14.68 7.61 21.72
N GLU A 74 -14.21 6.79 22.65
CA GLU A 74 -14.79 5.50 22.97
C GLU A 74 -15.92 5.68 23.99
N ILE A 75 -17.07 5.07 23.74
CA ILE A 75 -18.17 4.97 24.70
C ILE A 75 -18.06 3.62 25.41
N ARG A 76 -17.94 3.66 26.73
CA ARG A 76 -17.93 2.49 27.61
C ARG A 76 -19.19 2.49 28.45
N GLU A 77 -19.96 1.40 28.38
CA GLU A 77 -21.15 1.19 29.20
C GLU A 77 -20.83 0.24 30.35
N ALA A 78 -21.52 0.39 31.48
CA ALA A 78 -21.35 -0.49 32.63
C ALA A 78 -21.98 -1.87 32.36
N GLY A 79 -21.29 -2.95 32.77
CA GLY A 79 -21.72 -4.33 32.54
C GLY A 79 -20.90 -5.04 31.45
N PHE A 80 -21.36 -6.22 31.02
CA PHE A 80 -20.70 -6.96 29.94
C PHE A 80 -21.08 -6.36 28.59
N MET A 81 -20.10 -5.78 27.91
CA MET A 81 -20.26 -5.17 26.59
C MET A 81 -19.34 -5.90 25.59
N PRO A 82 -19.87 -6.81 24.75
CA PRO A 82 -19.04 -7.57 23.80
C PRO A 82 -18.62 -6.74 22.57
N THR A 83 -19.07 -5.49 22.48
CA THR A 83 -18.77 -4.55 21.39
C THR A 83 -18.29 -3.24 22.01
N PHE A 84 -17.45 -2.47 21.33
CA PHE A 84 -17.13 -1.10 21.74
C PHE A 84 -17.79 -0.12 20.77
N LYS A 85 -18.21 1.04 21.28
CA LYS A 85 -18.89 2.07 20.47
C LYS A 85 -17.96 3.27 20.33
N VAL A 86 -17.87 3.82 19.12
CA VAL A 86 -17.08 5.02 18.84
C VAL A 86 -18.02 6.19 18.51
N GLN A 87 -17.76 7.34 19.11
CA GLN A 87 -18.41 8.61 18.77
C GLN A 87 -17.39 9.54 18.11
N GLY A 88 -17.66 9.94 16.87
CA GLY A 88 -16.75 10.79 16.08
C GLY A 88 -16.06 10.01 14.97
N GLN A 89 -14.82 10.38 14.65
CA GLN A 89 -14.08 9.81 13.54
C GLN A 89 -13.17 8.67 13.99
N VAL A 90 -13.03 7.68 13.10
CA VAL A 90 -11.99 6.66 13.15
C VAL A 90 -10.90 7.07 12.17
N TYR A 91 -9.64 6.97 12.59
CA TYR A 91 -8.49 7.33 11.77
C TYR A 91 -7.39 6.28 11.89
N HIS A 92 -6.57 6.13 10.85
CA HIS A 92 -5.41 5.24 10.91
C HIS A 92 -4.31 5.87 11.77
N ARG A 93 -3.75 5.08 12.67
CA ARG A 93 -2.55 5.40 13.43
C ARG A 93 -1.44 4.47 12.97
N ILE A 94 -0.29 5.07 12.70
CA ILE A 94 0.94 4.36 12.33
C ILE A 94 1.89 4.57 13.50
N GLY A 95 2.12 3.51 14.27
CA GLY A 95 3.12 3.51 15.34
C GLY A 95 4.55 3.55 14.77
N ASN A 96 5.53 3.76 15.65
CA ASN A 96 6.92 3.72 15.26
C ASN A 96 7.32 2.31 14.78
N LEU A 97 8.18 2.23 13.75
CA LEU A 97 8.71 0.95 13.26
C LEU A 97 9.53 0.19 14.30
N GLN A 98 10.11 0.91 15.26
CA GLN A 98 10.84 0.38 16.40
C GLN A 98 10.40 1.13 17.67
N PRO A 99 10.29 0.46 18.82
CA PRO A 99 10.06 1.15 20.08
C PRO A 99 11.21 2.12 20.38
N LEU A 100 10.89 3.22 21.06
CA LEU A 100 11.91 4.12 21.58
C LEU A 100 12.75 3.39 22.65
N ARG A 101 13.95 3.90 22.91
CA ARG A 101 14.84 3.32 23.94
C ARG A 101 14.09 3.26 25.27
N ASN A 102 14.02 2.06 25.84
CA ASN A 102 13.33 1.73 27.10
C ASN A 102 11.79 1.85 27.05
N GLU A 103 11.18 1.89 25.86
CA GLU A 103 9.74 1.75 25.71
C GLU A 103 9.37 0.35 25.22
N GLU A 104 8.21 -0.14 25.67
CA GLU A 104 7.65 -1.37 25.12
C GLU A 104 7.14 -1.14 23.69
N PRO A 105 7.17 -2.15 22.81
CA PRO A 105 6.58 -2.05 21.48
C PRO A 105 5.11 -1.64 21.57
N ASN A 106 4.79 -0.45 21.07
CA ASN A 106 3.42 0.05 20.99
C ASN A 106 2.99 0.19 19.52
N CYS A 107 1.80 -0.30 19.20
CA CYS A 107 1.23 -0.17 17.85
C CYS A 107 0.40 1.12 17.68
N TRP A 108 0.54 2.09 18.60
CA TRP A 108 -0.43 3.18 18.83
C TRP A 108 0.13 4.58 18.55
#